data_AF-A0A151QLK5-F1
#
_entry.id   AF-A0A151QLK5-F1
#
_cell.length_a   1.000
_cell.length_b   1.000
_cell.length_c   1.000
_cell.angle_alpha   90.00
_cell.angle_beta   90.00
_cell.angle_gamma   90.00
#
_symmetry.space_group_name_H-M   'P 1'
#
loop_
_entity.id
_entity.type
_entity.pdbx_description
1 polymer ?
#
loop_
_entity_poly.entity_id
_entity_poly.type
_entity_poly.pdbx_seq_one_letter_code
_entity_poly.pdbx_strand_id
1 'polypeptide(L)' 'MTGDPSKFSSLKLKNEGFVTYGGNNKGKILGHGNIGNSSSSTLIENVLLVEGLKHNLLSIS' A
#
# COMPACT_ATOMS: atom_id res chain seq x y z
N MET A 1 -2.49 -3.02 0.15
CA MET A 1 -2.19 -1.83 0.97
C MET A 1 -1.21 -2.22 2.06
N THR A 2 -0.28 -1.34 2.42
CA THR A 2 0.69 -1.56 3.51
C THR A 2 0.96 -0.26 4.27
N GLY A 3 1.37 -0.35 5.52
CA GLY A 3 1.95 0.77 6.27
C GLY A 3 3.48 0.79 6.25
N ASP A 4 4.11 -0.21 5.62
CA ASP A 4 5.57 -0.37 5.58
C ASP A 4 6.13 0.12 4.22
N PRO A 5 6.80 1.28 4.18
CA PRO A 5 7.40 1.80 2.95
C PRO A 5 8.58 0.94 2.45
N SER A 6 9.21 0.13 3.31
CA SER A 6 10.40 -0.65 2.93
C SER A 6 10.09 -1.82 1.98
N LYS A 7 8.80 -2.13 1.77
CA LYS A 7 8.36 -3.22 0.87
C LYS A 7 8.30 -2.80 -0.59
N PHE A 8 8.34 -1.50 -0.87
CA PHE A 8 8.18 -0.98 -2.21
C PHE A 8 9.47 -1.11 -3.02
N SER A 9 9.36 -1.67 -4.21
CA SER A 9 10.41 -1.60 -5.23
C SER A 9 10.34 -0.27 -6.00
N SER A 10 9.16 0.35 -6.03
CA SER A 10 8.95 1.74 -6.47
C SER A 10 7.95 2.41 -5.53
N LEU A 11 8.21 3.63 -5.10
CA LEU A 11 7.29 4.40 -4.26
C LEU A 11 7.26 5.86 -4.71
N LYS A 12 6.06 6.35 -5.01
CA LYS A 12 5.81 7.76 -5.24
C LYS A 12 5.01 8.32 -4.07
N LEU A 13 5.66 9.16 -3.27
CA LEU A 13 4.99 9.89 -2.20
C LEU A 13 4.08 10.97 -2.80
N LYS A 14 2.83 10.96 -2.38
CA LYS A 14 1.82 11.94 -2.78
C LYS A 14 0.71 11.94 -1.74
N ASN A 15 0.23 13.13 -1.40
CA ASN A 15 -0.87 13.28 -0.45
C ASN A 15 -2.19 13.04 -1.22
N GLU A 16 -2.65 11.78 -1.28
CA GLU A 16 -3.76 11.35 -2.15
C GLU A 16 -5.11 11.23 -1.44
N GLY A 17 -5.23 11.77 -0.22
CA GLY A 17 -6.47 11.73 0.57
C GLY A 17 -6.52 10.52 1.49
N PHE A 18 -7.68 9.88 1.60
CA PHE A 18 -7.94 8.80 2.55
C PHE A 18 -8.53 7.57 1.85
N VAL A 19 -8.14 6.40 2.31
CA VAL A 19 -8.75 5.12 1.93
C VAL A 19 -9.57 4.56 3.10
N THR A 20 -10.72 3.98 2.80
CA THR A 20 -11.54 3.24 3.79
C THR A 20 -11.24 1.75 3.67
N TYR A 21 -11.05 1.06 4.78
CA TYR A 21 -10.78 -0.37 4.84
C TYR A 21 -11.43 -0.98 6.07
N GLY A 22 -11.84 -2.25 5.99
CA GLY A 22 -12.36 -3.08 7.09
C GLY A 22 -13.26 -2.38 8.13
N GLY A 23 -14.57 -2.56 8.09
CA GLY A 23 -15.45 -2.03 9.14
C GLY A 23 -15.42 -0.51 9.30
N ASN A 24 -15.26 0.23 8.19
CA ASN A 24 -15.21 1.70 8.12
C ASN A 24 -13.97 2.37 8.72
N ASN A 25 -12.89 1.63 9.00
CA ASN A 25 -11.62 2.27 9.33
C ASN A 25 -11.14 3.12 8.15
N LYS A 26 -10.51 4.27 8.45
CA LYS A 26 -9.93 5.17 7.45
C LYS A 26 -8.46 5.40 7.74
N GLY A 27 -7.66 5.46 6.69
CA GLY A 27 -6.22 5.79 6.78
C GLY A 27 -5.82 6.76 5.70
N LYS A 28 -4.89 7.65 6.04
CA LYS A 28 -4.34 8.64 5.11
C LYS A 28 -3.40 7.95 4.12
N ILE A 29 -3.59 8.23 2.84
CA ILE A 29 -2.71 7.72 1.78
C ILE A 29 -1.49 8.64 1.70
N LEU A 30 -0.31 8.06 1.95
CA LEU A 30 0.97 8.77 1.88
C LEU A 30 1.61 8.66 0.49
N GLY A 31 1.19 7.68 -0.31
CA GLY A 31 1.67 7.46 -1.66
C GLY A 31 1.24 6.10 -2.20
N HIS A 32 1.72 5.78 -3.40
CA HIS A 32 1.49 4.48 -4.02
C HIS A 32 2.71 4.03 -4.81
N GLY A 33 2.75 2.74 -5.12
CA GLY A 33 3.82 2.16 -5.92
C GLY A 33 3.74 0.66 -6.01
N ASN A 34 4.82 0.02 -6.44
CA ASN A 34 4.83 -1.41 -6.70
C ASN A 34 5.62 -2.15 -5.61
N ILE A 35 5.17 -3.35 -5.28
CA ILE A 35 5.87 -4.30 -4.41
C ILE A 35 6.25 -5.50 -5.25
N GLY A 36 7.54 -5.84 -5.27
CA GLY A 36 8.03 -7.02 -5.98
C GLY A 36 9.33 -7.50 -5.35
N ASN A 37 9.59 -8.80 -5.48
CA ASN A 37 10.85 -9.38 -5.06
C ASN A 37 11.74 -9.58 -6.29
N SER A 38 12.97 -9.10 -6.26
CA SER A 38 13.97 -9.26 -7.33
C SER A 38 14.20 -10.72 -7.72
N SER A 39 13.96 -11.66 -6.80
CA SER A 39 14.14 -13.10 -7.01
C SER A 39 12.93 -13.80 -7.64
N SER A 40 11.80 -13.11 -7.81
CA SER A 40 10.55 -13.70 -8.33
C SER A 40 9.94 -12.82 -9.41
N SER A 41 9.21 -13.41 -10.36
CA SER A 41 8.44 -12.66 -11.35
C SER A 41 7.17 -12.00 -10.78
N THR A 42 6.85 -12.21 -9.51
CA THR A 42 5.64 -11.66 -8.89
C THR A 42 5.81 -10.17 -8.58
N LEU A 43 4.99 -9.37 -9.24
CA LEU A 43 4.85 -7.94 -9.02
C LEU A 43 3.42 -7.63 -8.57
N ILE A 44 3.27 -6.90 -7.47
CA ILE A 44 2.00 -6.36 -7.01
C ILE A 44 2.03 -4.87 -7.32
N GLU A 45 1.21 -4.46 -8.28
CA GLU A 45 1.17 -3.08 -8.74
C GLU A 45 0.15 -2.24 -7.96
N ASN A 46 0.35 -0.92 -7.98
CA ASN A 46 -0.61 0.06 -7.43
C ASN A 46 -0.94 -0.16 -5.94
N VAL A 47 0.05 -0.57 -5.15
CA VAL A 47 -0.10 -0.72 -3.70
C VAL A 47 -0.11 0.65 -3.04
N LEU A 48 -1.12 0.91 -2.22
CA LEU A 48 -1.17 2.12 -1.39
C LEU A 48 -0.31 1.99 -0.14
N LEU A 49 0.47 3.02 0.15
CA LEU A 49 1.11 3.26 1.45
C LEU A 49 0.16 4.07 2.33
N VAL A 50 -0.26 3.50 3.45
CA VAL A 50 -1.29 4.07 4.33
C VAL A 50 -0.72 4.31 5.73
N GLU A 51 -0.87 5.53 6.22
CA GLU A 51 -0.40 5.93 7.56
C GLU A 51 -1.04 5.08 8.65
N GLY A 52 -0.22 4.57 9.59
CA GLY A 52 -0.68 3.82 10.76
C GLY A 52 -1.24 2.42 10.48
N LEU A 53 -1.16 1.92 9.24
CA LEU A 53 -1.68 0.60 8.88
C LEU A 53 -0.75 -0.52 9.41
N LYS A 54 -1.20 -1.23 10.44
CA LYS A 54 -0.39 -2.25 11.16
C LYS A 54 -0.25 -3.58 10.42
N HIS A 55 -1.20 -3.92 9.55
CA HIS A 55 -1.23 -5.17 8.82
C HIS A 55 -1.44 -4.92 7.33
N ASN A 56 -0.78 -5.72 6.49
CA ASN A 56 -1.01 -5.65 5.05
C ASN A 56 -2.42 -6.13 4.72
N LEU A 57 -3.10 -5.38 3.85
CA LEU A 57 -4.45 -5.70 3.42
C LEU A 57 -4.47 -5.94 1.92
N LEU A 58 -5.06 -7.05 1.51
CA LEU A 58 -5.38 -7.35 0.12
C LEU A 58 -6.89 -7.16 -0.06
N SER A 59 -7.28 -6.25 -0.95
CA SER A 59 -8.67 -6.12 -1.35
C SER A 59 -8.92 -7.11 -2.48
N ILE A 60 -9.91 -7.98 -2.30
CA ILE A 60 -10.40 -8.89 -3.34
C ILE A 60 -11.85 -8.50 -3.65
N SER A 61 -12.25 -8.63 -4.92
CA SER A 61 -13.63 -8.41 -5.37
C SER A 61 -14.36 -9.73 -5.55
#